data_AF-A0A9P9PN85-F1
#
_entry.id   AF-A0A9P9PN85-F1
#
_cell.length_a   1.000
_cell.length_b   1.000
_cell.length_c   1.000
_cell.angle_alpha   90.00
_cell.angle_beta   90.00
_cell.angle_gamma   90.00
#
_symmetry.space_group_name_H-M   'P 1'
#
loop_
_entity.id
_entity.type
_entity.pdbx_description
1 polymer ?
#
loop_
_entity_poly.entity_id
_entity_poly.type
_entity_poly.pdbx_seq_one_letter_code
_entity_poly.pdbx_strand_id
1 'polypeptide(L)'
;MKPTPSILFINILLVFHVSHTAAWGNLGHRTVALVAEKHLTDAGHIYVQNILGNVDISDAAIWADWYKDTPEGKSTGTWHFINGNDNPPTSCDLDLARDCRGERGCIVTAILNMTSRLGTQTTSEVEKAIALKFLIHLFGDLYQPLHTEALARGGNDIPVLFRGREYNLHFLWDVVFPQTITSSDETNEVSAAKSWARKLYDRTSIQASTQYTWRPSHHLFSQNDARPRIELARRIYSDLDVLGVARETNRLVCEYVLKDGLSGVKGKELSGNYYADAIPVVEQQIAKAGRSLGNVINSVAE
;
A
#
# COMPACT_ATOMS: atom_id res chain seq x y z
N MET A 1 -51.72 18.76 42.60
CA MET A 1 -50.96 18.83 41.34
C MET A 1 -49.53 18.42 41.65
N LYS A 2 -49.06 17.28 41.12
CA LYS A 2 -47.66 16.84 41.27
C LYS A 2 -46.87 17.27 40.03
N PRO A 3 -45.65 17.81 40.15
CA PRO A 3 -44.86 18.18 38.98
C PRO A 3 -44.29 16.94 38.30
N THR A 4 -44.42 16.88 36.97
CA THR A 4 -43.79 15.87 36.11
C THR A 4 -42.29 16.17 35.95
N PRO A 5 -41.40 15.16 35.97
CA PRO A 5 -39.98 15.37 35.76
C PRO A 5 -39.70 15.60 34.27
N SER A 6 -39.08 16.72 33.93
CA SER A 6 -38.56 16.99 32.59
C SER A 6 -37.31 16.14 32.37
N ILE A 7 -37.42 15.11 31.54
CA ILE A 7 -36.28 14.30 31.08
C ILE A 7 -35.54 15.11 30.01
N LEU A 8 -34.36 15.60 30.36
CA LEU A 8 -33.43 16.26 29.43
C LEU A 8 -32.83 15.18 28.52
N PHE A 9 -33.29 15.10 27.27
CA PHE A 9 -32.66 14.27 26.25
C PHE A 9 -31.33 14.90 25.83
N ILE A 10 -30.23 14.42 26.41
CA ILE A 10 -28.88 14.69 25.92
C ILE A 10 -28.73 13.90 24.61
N ASN A 11 -28.82 14.60 23.48
CA ASN A 11 -28.43 14.06 22.18
C ASN A 11 -26.91 13.89 22.17
N ILE A 12 -26.42 12.70 22.53
CA ILE A 12 -25.04 12.30 22.25
C ILE A 12 -24.96 12.09 20.74
N LEU A 13 -24.45 13.09 20.02
CA LEU A 13 -23.99 12.92 18.64
C LEU A 13 -22.81 11.95 18.68
N LEU A 14 -23.08 10.67 18.45
CA LEU A 14 -22.07 9.69 18.05
C LEU A 14 -21.56 10.11 16.68
N VAL A 15 -20.46 10.85 16.65
CA VAL A 15 -19.66 11.03 15.43
C VAL A 15 -19.06 9.68 15.11
N PHE A 16 -19.72 8.91 14.26
CA PHE A 16 -19.11 7.76 13.61
C PHE A 16 -18.04 8.32 12.66
N HIS A 17 -16.80 8.43 13.14
CA HIS A 17 -15.67 8.50 12.23
C HIS A 17 -15.64 7.18 11.47
N VAL A 18 -16.09 7.22 10.23
CA VAL A 18 -15.85 6.16 9.26
C VAL A 18 -14.32 6.12 9.11
N SER A 19 -13.68 5.18 9.79
CA SER A 19 -12.29 4.83 9.52
C SER A 19 -12.28 4.30 8.10
N HIS A 20 -11.96 5.18 7.14
CA HIS A 20 -11.66 4.75 5.80
C HIS A 20 -10.40 3.90 5.94
N THR A 21 -10.50 2.64 5.55
CA THR A 21 -9.34 1.77 5.37
C THR A 21 -8.62 2.26 4.12
N ALA A 22 -8.01 3.45 4.19
CA ALA A 22 -7.00 3.88 3.24
C ALA A 22 -5.80 2.97 3.47
N ALA A 23 -5.05 2.69 2.41
CA ALA A 23 -3.72 2.14 2.60
C ALA A 23 -2.79 3.19 3.18
N TRP A 24 -1.48 3.17 2.90
CA TRP A 24 -0.64 4.31 3.28
C TRP A 24 -1.42 5.59 2.99
N GLY A 25 -1.57 6.48 3.98
CA GLY A 25 -2.37 7.68 3.76
C GLY A 25 -1.85 8.46 2.56
N ASN A 26 -2.61 9.44 2.08
CA ASN A 26 -2.25 10.21 0.89
C ASN A 26 -0.76 10.65 0.85
N LEU A 27 -0.20 11.12 1.98
CA LEU A 27 1.24 11.39 2.13
C LEU A 27 2.14 10.23 1.70
N GLY A 28 1.88 9.02 2.19
CA GLY A 28 2.66 7.83 1.90
C GLY A 28 2.56 7.43 0.43
N HIS A 29 1.35 7.40 -0.15
CA HIS A 29 1.16 7.13 -1.58
C HIS A 29 1.86 8.14 -2.49
N ARG A 30 1.68 9.43 -2.20
CA ARG A 30 2.37 10.50 -2.91
C ARG A 30 3.88 10.31 -2.83
N THR A 31 4.40 9.95 -1.66
CA THR A 31 5.83 9.73 -1.47
C THR A 31 6.33 8.52 -2.26
N VAL A 32 5.62 7.39 -2.24
CA VAL A 32 5.93 6.19 -3.04
C VAL A 32 6.01 6.54 -4.53
N ALA A 33 5.01 7.24 -5.05
CA ALA A 33 4.95 7.64 -6.45
C ALA A 33 6.10 8.59 -6.84
N LEU A 34 6.44 9.55 -5.98
CA LEU A 34 7.54 10.48 -6.21
C LEU A 34 8.93 9.83 -6.06
N VAL A 35 9.06 8.78 -5.23
CA VAL A 35 10.27 7.95 -5.21
C VAL A 35 10.36 7.13 -6.50
N ALA A 36 9.25 6.56 -6.97
CA ALA A 36 9.21 5.82 -8.23
C ALA A 36 9.58 6.69 -9.43
N GLU A 37 9.05 7.90 -9.51
CA GLU A 37 9.38 8.89 -10.54
C GLU A 37 10.89 9.16 -10.63
N LYS A 38 11.60 9.17 -9.49
CA LYS A 38 13.07 9.35 -9.46
C LYS A 38 13.86 8.14 -9.96
N HIS A 39 13.24 6.96 -10.01
CA HIS A 39 13.84 5.73 -10.50
C HIS A 39 13.47 5.44 -11.97
N LEU A 40 12.67 6.30 -12.63
CA LEU A 40 12.30 6.09 -14.02
C LEU A 40 13.47 6.35 -14.96
N THR A 41 13.53 5.56 -16.04
CA THR A 41 14.36 5.88 -17.21
C THR A 41 13.68 6.96 -18.04
N ASP A 42 14.37 7.50 -19.05
CA ASP A 42 13.77 8.44 -20.00
C ASP A 42 12.52 7.84 -20.68
N ALA A 43 12.58 6.55 -21.03
CA ALA A 43 11.45 5.82 -21.59
C ALA A 43 10.29 5.69 -20.57
N GLY A 44 10.60 5.37 -19.31
CA GLY A 44 9.62 5.33 -18.23
C GLY A 44 8.91 6.67 -18.00
N HIS A 45 9.66 7.78 -18.01
CA HIS A 45 9.10 9.13 -17.90
C HIS A 45 8.15 9.45 -19.06
N ILE A 46 8.57 9.20 -20.30
CA ILE A 46 7.74 9.41 -21.49
C ILE A 46 6.47 8.55 -21.43
N TYR A 47 6.60 7.28 -21.03
CA TYR A 47 5.48 6.35 -20.90
C TYR A 47 4.43 6.85 -19.90
N VAL A 48 4.87 7.24 -18.69
CA VAL A 48 3.99 7.79 -17.66
C VAL A 48 3.33 9.09 -18.13
N GLN A 49 4.10 9.99 -18.74
CA GLN A 49 3.58 11.28 -19.24
C GLN A 49 2.53 11.08 -20.34
N ASN A 50 2.75 10.15 -21.27
CA ASN A 50 1.79 9.86 -22.34
C ASN A 50 0.46 9.31 -21.80
N ILE A 51 0.52 8.47 -20.76
CA ILE A 51 -0.67 7.81 -20.19
C ILE A 51 -1.41 8.73 -19.22
N LEU A 52 -0.70 9.47 -18.36
CA LEU A 52 -1.31 10.34 -17.35
C LEU A 52 -1.60 11.76 -17.87
N GLY A 53 -0.98 12.17 -18.98
CA GLY A 53 -1.09 13.52 -19.51
C GLY A 53 -0.56 14.55 -18.52
N ASN A 54 -1.44 15.47 -18.09
CA ASN A 54 -1.10 16.54 -17.15
C ASN A 54 -1.33 16.17 -15.67
N VAL A 55 -1.73 14.93 -15.37
CA VAL A 55 -1.93 14.48 -13.99
C VAL A 55 -0.58 14.19 -13.35
N ASP A 56 -0.26 14.89 -12.26
CA ASP A 56 0.94 14.64 -11.45
C ASP A 56 0.89 13.20 -10.90
N ILE A 57 2.01 12.47 -10.96
CA ILE A 57 2.07 11.05 -10.55
C ILE A 57 1.68 10.88 -9.08
N SER A 58 1.93 11.90 -8.24
CA SER A 58 1.53 11.88 -6.83
C SER A 58 0.01 12.05 -6.65
N ASP A 59 -0.67 12.77 -7.53
CA ASP A 59 -2.15 12.84 -7.54
C ASP A 59 -2.76 11.56 -8.10
N ALA A 60 -2.13 10.95 -9.11
CA ALA A 60 -2.53 9.62 -9.58
C ALA A 60 -2.44 8.56 -8.48
N ALA A 61 -1.48 8.69 -7.57
CA ALA A 61 -1.22 7.74 -6.49
C ALA A 61 -2.33 7.65 -5.45
N ILE A 62 -3.18 8.68 -5.30
CA ILE A 62 -4.27 8.68 -4.31
C ILE A 62 -5.64 8.38 -4.95
N TRP A 63 -5.67 8.21 -6.28
CA TRP A 63 -6.93 8.07 -7.02
C TRP A 63 -7.69 6.78 -6.68
N ALA A 64 -7.00 5.65 -6.46
CA ALA A 64 -7.67 4.37 -6.24
C ALA A 64 -8.46 4.35 -4.92
N ASP A 65 -7.93 4.99 -3.87
CA ASP A 65 -8.62 5.14 -2.59
C ASP A 65 -9.88 5.99 -2.70
N TRP A 66 -9.89 7.02 -3.55
CA TRP A 66 -11.13 7.75 -3.86
C TRP A 66 -12.07 6.90 -4.72
N TYR A 67 -11.54 6.20 -5.71
CA TYR A 67 -12.32 5.46 -6.69
C TYR A 67 -13.10 4.29 -6.06
N LYS A 68 -12.50 3.58 -5.09
CA LYS A 68 -13.16 2.46 -4.41
C LYS A 68 -14.43 2.85 -3.66
N ASP A 69 -14.61 4.14 -3.35
CA ASP A 69 -15.81 4.66 -2.70
C ASP A 69 -16.89 5.13 -3.69
N THR A 70 -16.62 5.11 -5.01
CA THR A 70 -17.65 5.36 -6.02
C THR A 70 -18.47 4.10 -6.33
N PRO A 71 -19.70 4.24 -6.87
CA PRO A 71 -20.50 3.09 -7.31
C PRO A 71 -19.76 2.18 -8.31
N GLU A 72 -18.97 2.78 -9.22
CA GLU A 72 -18.20 2.09 -10.25
C GLU A 72 -16.99 1.35 -9.66
N GLY A 73 -16.30 1.97 -8.71
CA GLY A 73 -15.06 1.42 -8.14
C GLY A 73 -15.25 0.53 -6.91
N LYS A 74 -16.46 0.43 -6.34
CA LYS A 74 -16.74 -0.35 -5.12
C LYS A 74 -16.22 -1.79 -5.13
N SER A 75 -16.20 -2.43 -6.30
CA SER A 75 -15.68 -3.80 -6.46
C SER A 75 -14.16 -3.92 -6.28
N THR A 76 -13.44 -2.79 -6.38
CA THR A 76 -11.99 -2.72 -6.28
C THR A 76 -11.47 -2.58 -4.85
N GLY A 77 -12.35 -2.41 -3.85
CA GLY A 77 -11.93 -2.29 -2.45
C GLY A 77 -11.12 -3.48 -1.93
N THR A 78 -11.35 -4.70 -2.44
CA THR A 78 -10.53 -5.88 -2.09
C THR A 78 -9.15 -5.88 -2.74
N TRP A 79 -8.91 -5.04 -3.74
CA TRP A 79 -7.61 -4.94 -4.42
C TRP A 79 -6.56 -4.26 -3.57
N HIS A 80 -6.95 -3.56 -2.51
CA HIS A 80 -6.02 -2.84 -1.65
C HIS A 80 -5.29 -3.73 -0.64
N PHE A 81 -5.69 -4.99 -0.48
CA PHE A 81 -5.09 -5.86 0.54
C PHE A 81 -5.12 -7.34 0.14
N ILE A 82 -4.36 -8.14 0.88
CA ILE A 82 -4.50 -9.60 0.97
C ILE A 82 -4.68 -9.94 2.46
N ASN A 83 -5.68 -10.77 2.78
CA ASN A 83 -5.97 -11.08 4.18
C ASN A 83 -5.17 -12.31 4.58
N GLY A 84 -3.96 -12.12 5.12
CA GLY A 84 -3.18 -13.23 5.69
C GLY A 84 -3.96 -13.92 6.81
N ASN A 85 -4.47 -15.13 6.56
CA ASN A 85 -5.14 -15.95 7.58
C ASN A 85 -4.09 -16.81 8.30
N ASP A 86 -3.13 -16.14 8.92
CA ASP A 86 -2.02 -16.71 9.67
C ASP A 86 -2.23 -16.49 11.19
N ASN A 87 -1.17 -16.49 12.01
CA ASN A 87 -1.28 -16.44 13.47
C ASN A 87 -0.17 -15.57 14.10
N PRO A 88 -0.17 -14.25 13.88
CA PRO A 88 0.82 -13.36 14.46
C PRO A 88 0.74 -13.31 16.00
N PRO A 89 1.88 -13.21 16.71
CA PRO A 89 3.25 -13.13 16.18
C PRO A 89 3.91 -14.49 15.93
N THR A 90 3.20 -15.61 16.08
CA THR A 90 3.82 -16.94 16.04
C THR A 90 4.17 -17.40 14.63
N SER A 91 3.32 -17.07 13.65
CA SER A 91 3.51 -17.43 12.25
C SER A 91 2.92 -16.34 11.37
N CYS A 92 3.72 -15.82 10.45
CA CYS A 92 3.31 -14.87 9.41
C CYS A 92 3.75 -15.43 8.06
N ASP A 93 2.78 -15.79 7.23
CA ASP A 93 3.00 -16.20 5.85
C ASP A 93 1.71 -16.08 5.05
N LEU A 94 1.85 -15.88 3.74
CA LEU A 94 0.72 -15.76 2.82
C LEU A 94 0.63 -16.97 1.90
N ASP A 95 -0.58 -17.41 1.65
CA ASP A 95 -0.91 -18.34 0.59
C ASP A 95 -1.99 -17.73 -0.31
N LEU A 96 -1.73 -17.67 -1.61
CA LEU A 96 -2.63 -16.97 -2.54
C LEU A 96 -4.01 -17.63 -2.59
N ALA A 97 -4.10 -18.96 -2.53
CA ALA A 97 -5.37 -19.67 -2.62
C ALA A 97 -6.19 -19.51 -1.32
N ARG A 98 -5.51 -19.47 -0.17
CA ARG A 98 -6.12 -19.25 1.15
C ARG A 98 -6.55 -17.80 1.37
N ASP A 99 -5.71 -16.85 0.99
CA ASP A 99 -5.79 -15.46 1.48
C ASP A 99 -6.38 -14.47 0.45
N CYS A 100 -6.40 -14.84 -0.83
CA CYS A 100 -7.00 -14.06 -1.89
C CYS A 100 -8.48 -14.40 -2.06
N ARG A 101 -9.37 -13.41 -2.17
CA ARG A 101 -10.84 -13.60 -2.11
C ARG A 101 -11.45 -14.11 -3.42
N GLY A 102 -10.86 -15.13 -4.02
CA GLY A 102 -11.35 -15.78 -5.25
C GLY A 102 -11.62 -14.77 -6.36
N GLU A 103 -12.84 -14.78 -6.91
CA GLU A 103 -13.27 -13.90 -8.01
C GLU A 103 -13.20 -12.39 -7.70
N ARG A 104 -13.27 -11.99 -6.42
CA ARG A 104 -13.11 -10.58 -6.02
C ARG A 104 -11.65 -10.11 -6.05
N GLY A 105 -10.72 -11.05 -6.15
CA GLY A 105 -9.29 -10.79 -6.12
C GLY A 105 -8.79 -10.24 -4.78
N CYS A 106 -7.51 -9.92 -4.80
CA CYS A 106 -6.71 -9.28 -3.75
C CYS A 106 -5.61 -8.44 -4.42
N ILE A 107 -4.83 -7.72 -3.62
CA ILE A 107 -3.72 -6.88 -4.08
C ILE A 107 -2.75 -7.60 -5.03
N VAL A 108 -2.40 -8.85 -4.73
CA VAL A 108 -1.50 -9.64 -5.58
C VAL A 108 -2.11 -9.79 -6.97
N THR A 109 -3.33 -10.34 -7.07
CA THR A 109 -4.00 -10.54 -8.36
C THR A 109 -4.31 -9.22 -9.08
N ALA A 110 -4.57 -8.14 -8.35
CA ALA A 110 -4.86 -6.84 -8.93
C ALA A 110 -3.61 -6.22 -9.58
N ILE A 111 -2.47 -6.24 -8.89
CA ILE A 111 -1.18 -5.83 -9.46
C ILE A 111 -0.88 -6.65 -10.71
N LEU A 112 -0.98 -7.98 -10.61
CA LEU A 112 -0.75 -8.89 -11.73
C LEU A 112 -1.63 -8.54 -12.95
N ASN A 113 -2.93 -8.29 -12.74
CA ASN A 113 -3.86 -7.92 -13.79
C ASN A 113 -3.55 -6.54 -14.40
N MET A 114 -3.32 -5.52 -13.57
CA MET A 114 -3.05 -4.15 -14.03
C MET A 114 -1.74 -4.08 -14.82
N THR A 115 -0.70 -4.77 -14.37
CA THR A 115 0.57 -4.86 -15.11
C THR A 115 0.37 -5.51 -16.49
N SER A 116 -0.43 -6.58 -16.60
CA SER A 116 -0.71 -7.19 -17.91
C SER A 116 -1.49 -6.27 -18.84
N ARG A 117 -2.42 -5.46 -18.33
CA ARG A 117 -3.16 -4.47 -19.13
C ARG A 117 -2.22 -3.40 -19.71
N LEU A 118 -1.22 -2.98 -18.96
CA LEU A 118 -0.24 -1.99 -19.44
C LEU A 118 0.69 -2.53 -20.53
N GLY A 119 1.07 -3.81 -20.45
CA GLY A 119 1.88 -4.48 -21.47
C GLY A 119 1.11 -4.96 -22.71
N THR A 120 -0.22 -4.84 -22.72
CA THR A 120 -1.07 -5.34 -23.82
C THR A 120 -1.36 -4.24 -24.85
N GLN A 121 -0.91 -4.43 -26.09
CA GLN A 121 -1.07 -3.43 -27.16
C GLN A 121 -2.52 -3.09 -27.50
N THR A 122 -3.45 -4.04 -27.34
CA THR A 122 -4.87 -3.85 -27.67
C THR A 122 -5.66 -3.16 -26.57
N THR A 123 -5.07 -2.95 -25.38
CA THR A 123 -5.72 -2.23 -24.28
C THR A 123 -5.84 -0.75 -24.66
N SER A 124 -7.03 -0.18 -24.48
CA SER A 124 -7.28 1.22 -24.82
C SER A 124 -6.45 2.16 -23.92
N GLU A 125 -6.17 3.37 -24.40
CA GLU A 125 -5.41 4.35 -23.62
C GLU A 125 -6.10 4.72 -22.29
N VAL A 126 -7.44 4.72 -22.27
CA VAL A 126 -8.22 4.93 -21.04
C VAL A 126 -8.00 3.78 -20.05
N GLU A 127 -8.02 2.54 -20.51
CA GLU A 127 -7.77 1.38 -19.65
C GLU A 127 -6.31 1.32 -19.17
N LYS A 128 -5.35 1.74 -19.99
CA LYS A 128 -3.95 1.90 -19.56
C LYS A 128 -3.81 2.97 -18.49
N ALA A 129 -4.50 4.11 -18.63
CA ALA A 129 -4.49 5.15 -17.61
C ALA A 129 -5.08 4.66 -16.28
N ILE A 130 -6.18 3.90 -16.32
CA ILE A 130 -6.76 3.25 -15.13
C ILE A 130 -5.78 2.24 -14.54
N ALA A 131 -5.19 1.38 -15.37
CA ALA A 131 -4.26 0.36 -14.92
C ALA A 131 -3.00 0.97 -14.29
N LEU A 132 -2.46 2.04 -14.86
CA LEU A 132 -1.30 2.74 -14.31
C LEU A 132 -1.63 3.40 -12.97
N LYS A 133 -2.80 4.05 -12.83
CA LYS A 133 -3.23 4.63 -11.55
C LYS A 133 -3.37 3.58 -10.45
N PHE A 134 -3.99 2.44 -10.75
CA PHE A 134 -4.03 1.32 -9.81
C PHE A 134 -2.64 0.81 -9.48
N LEU A 135 -1.77 0.61 -10.47
CA LEU A 135 -0.43 0.10 -10.22
C LEU A 135 0.39 1.04 -9.31
N ILE A 136 0.32 2.35 -9.55
CA ILE A 136 0.99 3.36 -8.71
C ILE A 136 0.50 3.27 -7.25
N HIS A 137 -0.81 3.13 -7.05
CA HIS A 137 -1.40 3.04 -5.72
C HIS A 137 -1.04 1.72 -5.03
N LEU A 138 -1.35 0.58 -5.67
CA LEU A 138 -1.23 -0.76 -5.09
C LEU A 138 0.22 -1.13 -4.73
N PHE A 139 1.22 -0.57 -5.39
CA PHE A 139 2.61 -0.74 -4.93
C PHE A 139 2.89 -0.06 -3.60
N GLY A 140 2.16 0.99 -3.22
CA GLY A 140 2.18 1.51 -1.86
C GLY A 140 1.61 0.48 -0.89
N ASP A 141 0.36 0.07 -1.12
CA ASP A 141 -0.39 -0.88 -0.26
C ASP A 141 0.39 -2.17 -0.02
N LEU A 142 1.04 -2.71 -1.06
CA LEU A 142 1.77 -3.98 -1.00
C LEU A 142 2.91 -3.97 0.03
N TYR A 143 3.42 -2.79 0.36
CA TYR A 143 4.52 -2.59 1.30
C TYR A 143 4.04 -2.13 2.69
N GLN A 144 2.72 -1.98 2.91
CA GLN A 144 2.16 -1.70 4.22
C GLN A 144 1.88 -3.04 4.94
N PRO A 145 2.56 -3.37 6.05
CA PRO A 145 2.41 -4.68 6.73
C PRO A 145 0.96 -5.09 7.02
N LEU A 146 0.14 -4.16 7.52
CA LEU A 146 -1.26 -4.42 7.88
C LEU A 146 -2.20 -4.55 6.67
N HIS A 147 -1.75 -4.25 5.46
CA HIS A 147 -2.45 -4.58 4.20
C HIS A 147 -2.27 -6.05 3.79
N THR A 148 -1.46 -6.79 4.54
CA THR A 148 -1.19 -8.20 4.30
C THR A 148 -1.67 -9.10 5.45
N GLU A 149 -2.57 -8.60 6.31
CA GLU A 149 -3.00 -9.24 7.55
C GLU A 149 -4.53 -9.27 7.68
N ALA A 150 -5.10 -10.40 8.10
CA ALA A 150 -6.54 -10.54 8.34
C ALA A 150 -6.96 -10.13 9.77
N LEU A 151 -6.10 -10.33 10.76
CA LEU A 151 -6.37 -10.13 12.17
C LEU A 151 -6.93 -8.73 12.43
N ALA A 152 -8.10 -8.69 13.09
CA ALA A 152 -8.77 -7.44 13.43
C ALA A 152 -8.98 -6.51 12.22
N ARG A 153 -9.26 -7.09 11.04
CA ARG A 153 -9.41 -6.39 9.76
C ARG A 153 -8.14 -5.60 9.40
N GLY A 154 -6.98 -6.24 9.45
CA GLY A 154 -5.69 -5.59 9.27
C GLY A 154 -5.39 -4.59 10.38
N GLY A 155 -5.79 -4.87 11.63
CA GLY A 155 -5.58 -3.96 12.77
C GLY A 155 -6.53 -2.76 12.86
N ASN A 156 -7.52 -2.63 11.98
CA ASN A 156 -8.56 -1.59 12.07
C ASN A 156 -9.41 -1.72 13.34
N ASP A 157 -9.55 -2.94 13.90
CA ASP A 157 -10.28 -3.21 15.15
C ASP A 157 -9.36 -3.26 16.39
N ILE A 158 -8.10 -2.85 16.27
CA ILE A 158 -7.16 -2.78 17.40
C ILE A 158 -7.08 -1.32 17.87
N PRO A 159 -7.79 -0.93 18.95
CA PRO A 159 -7.68 0.42 19.50
C PRO A 159 -6.29 0.63 20.12
N VAL A 160 -5.73 1.81 19.94
CA VAL A 160 -4.39 2.21 20.41
C VAL A 160 -4.40 3.69 20.80
N LEU A 161 -3.38 4.14 21.53
CA LEU A 161 -3.14 5.53 21.86
C LEU A 161 -1.87 6.01 21.18
N PHE A 162 -1.87 7.25 20.69
CA PHE A 162 -0.67 7.93 20.22
C PHE A 162 -0.68 9.38 20.68
N ARG A 163 0.31 9.75 21.50
CA ARG A 163 0.42 11.08 22.11
C ARG A 163 -0.86 11.48 22.86
N GLY A 164 -1.43 10.53 23.60
CA GLY A 164 -2.65 10.72 24.40
C GLY A 164 -3.95 10.80 23.60
N ARG A 165 -3.94 10.53 22.29
CA ARG A 165 -5.15 10.48 21.45
C ARG A 165 -5.46 9.06 21.02
N GLU A 166 -6.74 8.72 20.95
CA GLU A 166 -7.20 7.39 20.51
C GLU A 166 -7.17 7.27 18.98
N TYR A 167 -6.67 6.13 18.51
CA TYR A 167 -6.63 5.72 17.11
C TYR A 167 -6.90 4.21 17.02
N ASN A 168 -6.90 3.66 15.80
CA ASN A 168 -6.69 2.23 15.59
C ASN A 168 -5.28 1.98 15.04
N LEU A 169 -4.79 0.74 15.19
CA LEU A 169 -3.41 0.38 14.82
C LEU A 169 -3.14 0.62 13.33
N HIS A 170 -4.08 0.24 12.46
CA HIS A 170 -3.95 0.43 11.00
C HIS A 170 -3.72 1.90 10.65
N PHE A 171 -4.60 2.78 11.14
CA PHE A 171 -4.51 4.22 10.89
C PHE A 171 -3.22 4.85 11.45
N LEU A 172 -2.65 4.32 12.54
CA LEU A 172 -1.35 4.78 13.01
C LEU A 172 -0.25 4.51 11.98
N TRP A 173 -0.23 3.30 11.41
CA TRP A 173 0.74 2.92 10.39
C TRP A 173 0.53 3.71 9.10
N ASP A 174 -0.70 3.83 8.61
CA ASP A 174 -0.98 4.48 7.33
C ASP A 174 -0.74 5.97 7.35
N VAL A 175 -1.19 6.64 8.41
CA VAL A 175 -1.33 8.10 8.41
C VAL A 175 -0.46 8.74 9.46
N VAL A 176 -0.63 8.34 10.73
CA VAL A 176 -0.04 9.08 11.85
C VAL A 176 1.48 8.96 11.88
N PHE A 177 2.04 7.77 11.61
CA PHE A 177 3.49 7.57 11.56
C PHE A 177 4.13 8.35 10.42
N PRO A 178 3.71 8.20 9.13
CA PRO A 178 4.20 9.03 8.05
C PRO A 178 4.16 10.53 8.35
N GLN A 179 3.00 11.05 8.78
CA GLN A 179 2.85 12.48 9.10
C GLN A 179 3.73 12.93 10.27
N THR A 180 3.93 12.08 11.26
CA THR A 180 4.81 12.39 12.40
C THR A 180 6.29 12.40 11.97
N ILE A 181 6.71 11.48 11.10
CA ILE A 181 8.07 11.42 10.56
C ILE A 181 8.41 12.69 9.77
N THR A 182 7.46 13.18 8.98
CA THR A 182 7.64 14.35 8.11
C THR A 182 7.29 15.67 8.77
N SER A 183 6.77 15.66 10.01
CA SER A 183 6.18 16.83 10.67
C SER A 183 5.14 17.54 9.79
N SER A 184 4.26 16.76 9.15
CA SER A 184 3.29 17.26 8.17
C SER A 184 1.85 17.00 8.60
N ASP A 185 0.92 17.67 7.91
CA ASP A 185 -0.51 17.49 8.01
C ASP A 185 -1.16 17.64 6.62
N GLU A 186 -2.49 17.68 6.56
CA GLU A 186 -3.24 17.80 5.30
C GLU A 186 -2.94 19.09 4.52
N THR A 187 -2.48 20.17 5.19
CA THR A 187 -2.26 21.48 4.55
C THR A 187 -0.95 21.55 3.78
N ASN A 188 0.03 20.69 4.12
CA ASN A 188 1.36 20.68 3.52
C ASN A 188 1.77 19.30 2.99
N GLU A 189 0.82 18.37 2.87
CA GLU A 189 1.06 16.98 2.47
C GLU A 189 1.88 16.85 1.17
N VAL A 190 1.52 17.60 0.12
CA VAL A 190 2.20 17.52 -1.18
C VAL A 190 3.65 17.97 -1.09
N SER A 191 3.93 19.05 -0.35
CA SER A 191 5.30 19.55 -0.20
C SER A 191 6.13 18.63 0.72
N ALA A 192 5.50 18.07 1.75
CA ALA A 192 6.09 17.05 2.62
C ALA A 192 6.45 15.78 1.83
N ALA A 193 5.54 15.25 1.01
CA ALA A 193 5.79 14.09 0.15
C ALA A 193 6.98 14.33 -0.80
N LYS A 194 7.04 15.51 -1.44
CA LYS A 194 8.16 15.89 -2.32
C LYS A 194 9.49 15.96 -1.57
N SER A 195 9.51 16.52 -0.37
CA SER A 195 10.71 16.59 0.48
C SER A 195 11.16 15.19 0.93
N TRP A 196 10.22 14.38 1.41
CA TRP A 196 10.50 13.05 1.93
C TRP A 196 10.96 12.09 0.84
N ALA A 197 10.33 12.12 -0.34
CA ALA A 197 10.74 11.30 -1.48
C ALA A 197 12.20 11.57 -1.91
N ARG A 198 12.64 12.84 -1.90
CA ARG A 198 14.06 13.19 -2.15
C ARG A 198 14.97 12.54 -1.11
N LYS A 199 14.67 12.72 0.18
CA LYS A 199 15.44 12.14 1.30
C LYS A 199 15.55 10.62 1.20
N LEU A 200 14.45 9.93 0.89
CA LEU A 200 14.42 8.46 0.77
C LEU A 200 15.21 7.97 -0.44
N TYR A 201 15.08 8.65 -1.58
CA TYR A 201 15.86 8.34 -2.78
C TYR A 201 17.36 8.50 -2.53
N ASP A 202 17.78 9.63 -1.95
CA ASP A 202 19.20 9.93 -1.68
C ASP A 202 19.82 8.96 -0.66
N ARG A 203 19.05 8.50 0.34
CA ARG A 203 19.54 7.53 1.32
C ARG A 203 19.74 6.13 0.71
N THR A 204 18.82 5.68 -0.15
CA THR A 204 18.94 4.35 -0.77
C THR A 204 19.95 4.30 -1.91
N SER A 205 20.24 5.42 -2.59
CA SER A 205 21.32 5.49 -3.57
C SER A 205 22.70 5.32 -2.90
N ILE A 206 22.85 5.80 -1.67
CA ILE A 206 24.06 5.59 -0.84
C ILE A 206 24.17 4.14 -0.35
N GLN A 207 23.05 3.50 -0.01
CA GLN A 207 23.02 2.10 0.49
C GLN A 207 22.93 1.03 -0.62
N ALA A 208 22.75 1.42 -1.90
CA ALA A 208 22.61 0.49 -3.03
C ALA A 208 23.88 -0.34 -3.33
N SER A 209 25.01 -0.08 -2.67
CA SER A 209 26.18 -0.97 -2.66
C SER A 209 25.96 -2.25 -1.84
N THR A 210 24.91 -2.29 -1.01
CA THR A 210 24.57 -3.44 -0.16
C THR A 210 23.10 -3.84 -0.32
N GLN A 211 22.91 -4.87 -1.15
CA GLN A 211 21.90 -5.93 -0.95
C GLN A 211 20.42 -5.61 -1.21
N TYR A 212 20.03 -5.57 -2.49
CA TYR A 212 18.82 -6.28 -2.98
C TYR A 212 18.88 -6.35 -4.52
N THR A 213 19.43 -7.44 -5.06
CA THR A 213 19.28 -7.73 -6.49
C THR A 213 17.95 -8.45 -6.64
N TRP A 214 17.03 -7.80 -7.35
CA TRP A 214 15.84 -8.44 -7.89
C TRP A 214 16.26 -9.74 -8.61
N ARG A 215 15.75 -10.87 -8.15
CA ARG A 215 16.00 -12.19 -8.76
C ARG A 215 14.65 -12.77 -9.16
N PRO A 216 14.41 -13.02 -10.44
CA PRO A 216 13.18 -13.65 -10.91
C PRO A 216 12.94 -14.99 -10.21
N SER A 217 11.78 -15.14 -9.59
CA SER A 217 11.31 -16.43 -9.08
C SER A 217 10.69 -17.21 -10.26
N HIS A 218 11.49 -18.06 -10.91
CA HIS A 218 11.09 -18.87 -12.07
C HIS A 218 10.05 -19.99 -11.78
N HIS A 219 9.06 -19.84 -10.91
CA HIS A 219 8.16 -20.96 -10.58
C HIS A 219 6.71 -20.56 -10.27
N LEU A 220 5.95 -20.06 -11.25
CA LEU A 220 4.48 -19.95 -11.08
C LEU A 220 3.59 -20.40 -12.25
N PHE A 221 4.09 -20.81 -13.41
CA PHE A 221 3.19 -21.30 -14.49
C PHE A 221 3.76 -22.49 -15.29
N SER A 222 2.92 -23.51 -15.51
CA SER A 222 3.23 -24.71 -16.31
C SER A 222 3.40 -24.36 -17.80
N GLN A 223 4.37 -24.99 -18.47
CA GLN A 223 4.99 -24.57 -19.74
C GLN A 223 4.17 -24.74 -21.04
N ASN A 224 2.84 -24.80 -21.04
CA ASN A 224 2.10 -25.20 -22.24
C ASN A 224 1.09 -24.17 -22.74
N ASP A 225 1.56 -23.03 -23.27
CA ASP A 225 0.91 -22.39 -24.43
C ASP A 225 1.83 -21.38 -25.14
N ALA A 226 2.18 -21.66 -26.41
CA ALA A 226 3.14 -20.89 -27.18
C ALA A 226 2.42 -19.86 -28.08
N ARG A 227 2.33 -18.61 -27.61
CA ARG A 227 2.06 -17.43 -28.46
C ARG A 227 2.98 -16.27 -28.06
N PRO A 228 3.48 -15.43 -28.99
CA PRO A 228 4.38 -14.30 -28.68
C PRO A 228 3.81 -13.30 -27.65
N ARG A 229 2.48 -13.20 -27.55
CA ARG A 229 1.74 -12.36 -26.59
C ARG A 229 1.84 -12.85 -25.12
N ILE A 230 2.16 -14.13 -24.92
CA ILE A 230 2.36 -14.72 -23.61
C ILE A 230 3.77 -14.41 -23.11
N GLU A 231 4.75 -14.14 -23.96
CA GLU A 231 6.14 -14.07 -23.53
C GLU A 231 6.52 -12.79 -22.77
N LEU A 232 5.95 -11.63 -23.14
CA LEU A 232 6.13 -10.38 -22.37
C LEU A 232 5.36 -10.44 -21.05
N ALA A 233 4.09 -10.87 -21.08
CA ALA A 233 3.33 -11.10 -19.86
C ALA A 233 4.02 -12.15 -18.98
N ARG A 234 4.54 -13.25 -19.55
CA ARG A 234 5.26 -14.32 -18.83
C ARG A 234 6.62 -13.86 -18.32
N ARG A 235 7.34 -12.97 -19.03
CA ARG A 235 8.54 -12.30 -18.52
C ARG A 235 8.15 -11.46 -17.32
N ILE A 236 7.26 -10.47 -17.50
CA ILE A 236 6.80 -9.59 -16.41
C ILE A 236 6.23 -10.41 -15.23
N TYR A 237 5.52 -11.51 -15.47
CA TYR A 237 4.99 -12.42 -14.44
C TYR A 237 6.03 -13.34 -13.81
N SER A 238 7.09 -13.77 -14.51
CA SER A 238 8.19 -14.55 -13.92
C SER A 238 9.13 -13.69 -13.10
N ASP A 239 9.12 -12.40 -13.40
CA ASP A 239 10.03 -11.38 -12.93
C ASP A 239 9.42 -10.63 -11.73
N LEU A 240 8.10 -10.48 -11.71
CA LEU A 240 7.35 -9.87 -10.61
C LEU A 240 6.86 -10.91 -9.60
N ASP A 241 7.70 -11.27 -8.63
CA ASP A 241 7.29 -12.11 -7.48
C ASP A 241 6.44 -11.30 -6.47
N VAL A 242 5.25 -10.86 -6.89
CA VAL A 242 4.34 -10.04 -6.07
C VAL A 242 3.92 -10.77 -4.80
N LEU A 243 3.71 -12.09 -4.86
CA LEU A 243 3.38 -12.88 -3.68
C LEU A 243 4.59 -12.96 -2.74
N GLY A 244 5.80 -13.12 -3.26
CA GLY A 244 7.04 -13.07 -2.48
C GLY A 244 7.20 -11.74 -1.76
N VAL A 245 6.99 -10.61 -2.45
CA VAL A 245 6.99 -9.28 -1.83
C VAL A 245 5.90 -9.16 -0.76
N ALA A 246 4.67 -9.62 -1.03
CA ALA A 246 3.60 -9.61 -0.05
C ALA A 246 3.96 -10.43 1.21
N ARG A 247 4.60 -11.60 1.04
CA ARG A 247 5.09 -12.43 2.14
C ARG A 247 6.18 -11.73 2.95
N GLU A 248 7.11 -11.06 2.30
CA GLU A 248 8.14 -10.26 3.01
C GLU A 248 7.52 -9.11 3.80
N THR A 249 6.56 -8.40 3.23
CA THR A 249 5.80 -7.37 3.94
C THR A 249 5.01 -7.96 5.11
N ASN A 250 4.36 -9.11 4.93
CA ASN A 250 3.61 -9.80 5.98
C ASN A 250 4.49 -10.28 7.14
N ARG A 251 5.74 -10.70 6.90
CA ARG A 251 6.69 -11.05 7.98
C ARG A 251 6.91 -9.92 8.98
N LEU A 252 6.88 -8.67 8.52
CA LEU A 252 6.98 -7.50 9.41
C LEU A 252 5.83 -7.44 10.43
N VAL A 253 4.69 -8.09 10.16
CA VAL A 253 3.61 -8.19 11.15
C VAL A 253 4.08 -8.95 12.39
N CYS A 254 4.72 -10.11 12.21
CA CYS A 254 5.25 -10.90 13.32
C CYS A 254 6.54 -10.31 13.90
N GLU A 255 7.46 -9.88 13.05
CA GLU A 255 8.77 -9.39 13.48
C GLU A 255 8.68 -8.03 14.18
N TYR A 256 7.65 -7.25 13.86
CA TYR A 256 7.56 -5.88 14.29
C TYR A 256 6.17 -5.47 14.80
N VAL A 257 5.16 -5.43 13.91
CA VAL A 257 3.85 -4.79 14.20
C VAL A 257 3.17 -5.37 15.43
N LEU A 258 3.18 -6.69 15.54
CA LEU A 258 2.54 -7.47 16.58
C LEU A 258 3.54 -8.35 17.34
N LYS A 259 4.84 -8.00 17.36
CA LYS A 259 5.90 -8.82 17.98
C LYS A 259 5.60 -9.27 19.41
N ASP A 260 4.92 -8.42 20.18
CA ASP A 260 4.49 -8.66 21.57
C ASP A 260 3.01 -9.08 21.69
N GLY A 261 2.42 -9.52 20.56
CA GLY A 261 1.02 -9.86 20.39
C GLY A 261 0.06 -8.67 20.60
N LEU A 262 -1.24 -8.97 20.65
CA LEU A 262 -2.26 -7.96 20.94
C LEU A 262 -2.04 -7.26 22.29
N SER A 263 -1.45 -7.94 23.27
CA SER A 263 -1.08 -7.36 24.57
C SER A 263 -0.07 -6.22 24.48
N GLY A 264 0.77 -6.22 23.44
CA GLY A 264 1.77 -5.18 23.18
C GLY A 264 1.21 -3.90 22.59
N VAL A 265 0.05 -3.97 21.92
CA VAL A 265 -0.51 -2.84 21.17
C VAL A 265 -1.89 -2.39 21.65
N LYS A 266 -2.79 -3.33 22.00
CA LYS A 266 -4.19 -3.03 22.24
C LYS A 266 -4.38 -2.17 23.50
N GLY A 267 -4.93 -0.98 23.32
CA GLY A 267 -5.13 0.04 24.35
C GLY A 267 -3.84 0.63 24.90
N LYS A 268 -2.70 0.46 24.21
CA LYS A 268 -1.39 0.96 24.65
C LYS A 268 -1.05 2.28 24.00
N GLU A 269 -0.24 3.08 24.69
CA GLU A 269 0.40 4.28 24.15
C GLU A 269 1.62 3.89 23.32
N LEU A 270 1.58 4.18 22.02
CA LEU A 270 2.56 3.74 21.04
C LEU A 270 3.54 4.83 20.61
N SER A 271 3.43 6.07 21.13
CA SER A 271 4.35 7.17 20.77
C SER A 271 5.78 7.05 21.33
N GLY A 272 6.03 6.07 22.20
CA GLY A 272 7.36 5.78 22.77
C GLY A 272 8.21 4.88 21.85
N ASN A 273 8.82 3.85 22.45
CA ASN A 273 9.73 2.94 21.74
C ASN A 273 9.09 2.28 20.51
N TYR A 274 7.79 1.93 20.59
CA TYR A 274 7.07 1.36 19.45
C TYR A 274 7.08 2.30 18.23
N TYR A 275 6.92 3.61 18.41
CA TYR A 275 7.02 4.55 17.30
C TYR A 275 8.47 4.74 16.85
N ALA A 276 9.40 4.91 17.80
CA ALA A 276 10.82 5.11 17.48
C ALA A 276 11.38 3.96 16.61
N ASP A 277 11.03 2.72 16.94
CA ASP A 277 11.46 1.55 16.19
C ASP A 277 10.69 1.39 14.84
N ALA A 278 9.52 2.04 14.69
CA ALA A 278 8.69 1.94 13.49
C ALA A 278 9.17 2.85 12.37
N ILE A 279 9.79 3.99 12.72
CA ILE A 279 10.33 4.97 11.76
C ILE A 279 11.20 4.31 10.68
N PRO A 280 12.25 3.53 11.01
CA PRO A 280 13.08 2.91 9.98
C PRO A 280 12.32 1.90 9.13
N VAL A 281 11.34 1.19 9.69
CA VAL A 281 10.50 0.24 8.94
C VAL A 281 9.62 0.97 7.93
N VAL A 282 8.93 2.02 8.36
CA VAL A 282 8.08 2.87 7.50
C VAL A 282 8.89 3.49 6.37
N GLU A 283 10.03 4.14 6.69
CA GLU A 283 10.90 4.76 5.68
C GLU A 283 11.44 3.72 4.68
N GLN A 284 11.81 2.52 5.14
CA GLN A 284 12.31 1.45 4.27
C GLN A 284 11.22 0.90 3.35
N GLN A 285 10.01 0.65 3.87
CA GLN A 285 8.91 0.11 3.08
C GLN A 285 8.45 1.09 1.99
N ILE A 286 8.33 2.38 2.31
CA ILE A 286 8.00 3.42 1.31
C ILE A 286 9.09 3.53 0.23
N ALA A 287 10.37 3.47 0.62
CA ALA A 287 11.46 3.53 -0.34
C ALA A 287 11.52 2.28 -1.25
N LYS A 288 11.30 1.07 -0.69
CA LYS A 288 11.23 -0.18 -1.45
C LYS A 288 10.04 -0.20 -2.41
N ALA A 289 8.87 0.29 -1.97
CA ALA A 289 7.67 0.43 -2.78
C ALA A 289 7.95 1.32 -4.01
N GLY A 290 8.50 2.51 -3.79
CA GLY A 290 8.80 3.45 -4.88
C GLY A 290 9.81 2.90 -5.87
N ARG A 291 10.91 2.32 -5.39
CA ARG A 291 11.91 1.67 -6.25
C ARG A 291 11.32 0.55 -7.09
N SER A 292 10.53 -0.33 -6.47
CA SER A 292 9.93 -1.47 -7.15
C SER A 292 8.92 -1.02 -8.20
N LEU A 293 8.08 -0.02 -7.87
CA LEU A 293 7.15 0.58 -8.83
C LEU A 293 7.90 1.19 -10.03
N GLY A 294 8.98 1.94 -9.78
CA GLY A 294 9.81 2.51 -10.86
C GLY A 294 10.38 1.44 -11.80
N ASN A 295 10.90 0.34 -11.23
CA ASN A 295 11.40 -0.78 -12.03
C ASN A 295 10.32 -1.45 -12.89
N VAL A 296 9.10 -1.61 -12.35
CA VAL A 296 7.98 -2.17 -13.12
C VAL A 296 7.55 -1.24 -14.24
N ILE A 297 7.44 0.06 -13.97
CA ILE A 297 7.09 1.04 -15.00
C ILE A 297 8.15 1.03 -16.12
N ASN A 298 9.44 1.02 -15.77
CA ASN A 298 10.52 0.93 -16.74
C ASN A 298 10.43 -0.34 -17.60
N SER A 299 10.19 -1.50 -16.99
CA SER A 299 10.06 -2.77 -17.70
C SER A 299 8.86 -2.82 -18.66
N VAL A 300 7.82 -2.04 -18.40
CA VAL A 300 6.62 -1.98 -19.24
C VAL A 300 6.77 -0.93 -20.36
N ALA A 301 7.65 0.06 -20.16
CA ALA A 301 7.95 1.11 -21.12
C ALA A 301 8.95 0.69 -22.21
N GLU A 302 9.74 -0.36 -21.97
CA GLU A 302 10.72 -0.98 -22.89
C GLU A 302 10.05 -1.95 -23.89
#